data_AF-A0A1R1YDH5-F1
#
_entry.id   AF-A0A1R1YDH5-F1
#
_cell.length_a   1.000
_cell.length_b   1.000
_cell.length_c   1.000
_cell.angle_alpha   90.00
_cell.angle_beta   90.00
_cell.angle_gamma   90.00
#
_symmetry.space_group_name_H-M   'P 1'
#
loop_
_entity.id
_entity.type
_entity.pdbx_description
1 polymer ?
#
loop_
_entity_poly.entity_id
_entity_poly.type
_entity_poly.pdbx_seq_one_letter_code
_entity_poly.pdbx_strand_id
1 'polypeptide(L)' 'MCPGLTSPGAWLPEENIPVGKIVAVMAEGKEHSLAIGVTKMSTDDMKSLNKGIGVDLVIYLGDPLWRSSID' A
#
# COMPACT_ATOMS: atom_id res chain seq x y z
N MET A 1 1.29 3.76 -6.56
CA MET A 1 2.17 3.68 -7.75
C MET A 1 3.52 3.12 -7.34
N CYS A 2 4.18 2.31 -8.17
CA CYS A 2 5.46 1.68 -7.84
C CYS A 2 6.58 2.69 -7.48
N PRO A 3 6.76 3.83 -8.18
CA PRO A 3 7.78 4.83 -7.82
C PRO A 3 7.67 5.38 -6.40
N GLY A 4 6.45 5.48 -5.86
CA GLY A 4 6.26 5.88 -4.47
C GLY A 4 6.71 4.81 -3.47
N LEU A 5 6.60 3.54 -3.85
CA LEU A 5 6.94 2.37 -3.02
C LEU A 5 8.42 1.99 -3.09
N THR A 6 9.18 2.58 -4.03
CA THR A 6 10.61 2.32 -4.23
C THR A 6 11.46 3.60 -4.13
N SER A 7 10.89 4.67 -3.60
CA SER A 7 11.60 5.92 -3.32
C SER A 7 12.53 5.77 -2.10
N PRO A 8 13.51 6.69 -1.88
CA PRO A 8 14.46 6.56 -0.76
C PRO A 8 13.84 6.47 0.64
N GLY A 9 12.66 7.07 0.86
CA GLY A 9 11.92 6.99 2.12
C GLY A 9 10.85 5.89 2.16
N ALA A 10 10.74 5.11 1.08
CA ALA A 10 9.80 4.01 1.02
C ALA A 10 10.42 2.72 1.54
N TRP A 11 9.55 1.84 2.02
CA TRP A 11 9.94 0.52 2.47
C TRP A 11 8.96 -0.51 1.92
N LEU A 12 9.50 -1.55 1.30
CA LEU A 12 8.77 -2.76 0.93
C LEU A 12 9.37 -3.93 1.73
N PRO A 13 8.56 -4.89 2.18
CA PRO A 13 9.05 -6.08 2.88
C PRO A 13 10.16 -6.82 2.13
N GLU A 14 11.02 -7.50 2.89
CA GLU A 14 12.05 -8.37 2.34
C GLU A 14 11.45 -9.61 1.68
N GLU A 15 10.41 -10.18 2.29
CA GLU A 15 9.64 -11.28 1.70
C GLU A 15 8.83 -10.79 0.50
N ASN A 16 8.84 -11.57 -0.58
CA ASN A 16 8.05 -11.26 -1.75
C ASN A 16 6.56 -11.47 -1.47
N ILE A 17 5.79 -10.38 -1.49
CA ILE A 17 4.33 -10.44 -1.39
C ILE A 17 3.76 -10.62 -2.80
N PRO A 18 2.99 -11.70 -3.05
CA PRO A 18 2.40 -11.95 -4.36
C PRO A 18 1.23 -10.99 -4.66
N VAL A 19 0.83 -10.96 -5.93
CA VAL A 19 -0.35 -10.23 -6.41
C VAL A 19 -1.62 -10.73 -5.71
N GLY A 20 -2.57 -9.83 -5.43
CA GLY A 20 -3.86 -10.16 -4.83
C GLY A 20 -3.86 -10.25 -3.30
N LYS A 21 -2.78 -9.83 -2.63
CA LYS A 21 -2.68 -9.83 -1.17
C LYS A 21 -3.17 -8.51 -0.58
N ILE A 22 -3.91 -8.62 0.52
CA ILE A 22 -4.34 -7.47 1.32
C ILE A 22 -3.12 -6.96 2.10
N VAL A 23 -2.90 -5.65 2.06
CA VAL A 23 -1.77 -4.97 2.71
C VAL A 23 -2.23 -3.72 3.44
N ALA A 24 -1.55 -3.41 4.55
CA ALA A 24 -1.65 -2.11 5.20
C ALA A 24 -0.66 -1.13 4.55
N VAL A 25 -1.12 0.09 4.27
CA VAL A 25 -0.28 1.16 3.74
C VAL A 25 0.16 2.06 4.90
N MET A 26 1.45 2.04 5.17
CA MET A 26 2.09 2.78 6.27
C MET A 26 2.77 4.05 5.75
N ALA A 27 2.99 5.00 6.65
CA ALA A 27 3.80 6.18 6.39
C ALA A 27 4.87 6.34 7.47
N GLU A 28 6.04 6.84 7.09
CA GLU A 28 7.13 7.12 8.02
C GLU A 28 6.65 8.04 9.15
N GLY A 29 7.01 7.70 10.39
CA GLY A 29 6.62 8.46 11.58
C GLY A 29 5.15 8.32 11.98
N LYS A 30 4.39 7.38 11.40
CA LYS A 30 3.01 7.07 11.82
C LYS A 30 2.94 5.67 12.42
N GLU A 31 2.25 5.57 13.56
CA GLU A 31 1.98 4.30 14.24
C GLU A 31 0.87 3.51 13.53
N HIS A 32 -0.18 4.20 13.06
CA HIS A 32 -1.36 3.60 12.46
C HIS A 32 -1.32 3.64 10.93
N SER A 33 -1.91 2.63 10.29
CA SER A 33 -2.05 2.55 8.83
C SER A 33 -2.92 3.68 8.28
N LEU A 34 -2.54 4.24 7.14
CA LEU A 34 -3.31 5.30 6.46
C LEU A 34 -4.34 4.75 5.48
N ALA A 35 -4.15 3.52 5.00
CA ALA A 35 -5.05 2.87 4.06
C ALA A 35 -4.89 1.34 4.09
N ILE A 36 -5.90 0.64 3.57
CA ILE A 36 -5.83 -0.79 3.25
C ILE A 36 -5.92 -0.93 1.73
N GLY A 37 -5.06 -1.77 1.16
CA GLY A 37 -5.02 -2.00 -0.27
C GLY A 37 -4.82 -3.46 -0.66
N VAL A 38 -4.89 -3.72 -1.96
CA VAL A 38 -4.59 -5.03 -2.56
C VAL A 38 -3.44 -4.89 -3.53
N THR A 39 -2.44 -5.76 -3.44
CA THR A 39 -1.31 -5.76 -4.39
C THR A 39 -1.79 -6.08 -5.81
N LYS A 40 -1.41 -5.22 -6.76
CA LYS A 40 -1.61 -5.40 -8.21
C LYS A 40 -0.36 -5.91 -8.93
N MET A 41 0.76 -5.90 -8.23
CA MET A 41 2.07 -6.35 -8.68
C MET A 41 2.75 -7.05 -7.50
N SER A 42 3.66 -8.00 -7.75
CA SER A 42 4.46 -8.57 -6.66
C SER A 42 5.44 -7.53 -6.11
N THR A 43 5.89 -7.61 -4.86
CA THR A 43 6.83 -6.60 -4.34
C THR A 43 8.19 -6.64 -5.02
N ASP A 44 8.59 -7.80 -5.55
CA ASP A 44 9.81 -7.94 -6.36
C ASP A 44 9.66 -7.23 -7.71
N ASP A 45 8.50 -7.39 -8.37
CA ASP A 45 8.20 -6.69 -9.63
C ASP A 45 8.06 -5.18 -9.41
N MET A 46 7.51 -4.74 -8.27
CA MET A 46 7.45 -3.32 -7.93
C MET A 46 8.85 -2.70 -7.86
N LYS A 47 9.80 -3.41 -7.22
CA LYS A 47 11.21 -3.00 -7.10
C LYS A 47 11.91 -2.99 -8.45
N SER A 48 11.73 -4.04 -9.26
CA SER A 48 12.47 -4.24 -10.51
C SER A 48 11.95 -3.37 -11.67
N LEU A 49 10.63 -3.24 -11.81
CA LEU A 49 10.01 -2.48 -12.91
C LEU A 49 9.89 -1.00 -12.59
N ASN A 50 9.67 -0.65 -11.31
CA ASN A 50 9.51 0.72 -10.84
C ASN A 50 8.52 1.56 -11.69
N LYS A 51 7.42 0.94 -12.16
CA LYS A 51 6.43 1.58 -13.02
C LYS A 51 5.04 0.96 -12.81
N GLY A 52 4.00 1.77 -12.94
CA GLY A 52 2.61 1.33 -12.86
C GLY A 52 2.04 1.30 -11.43
N ILE A 53 0.93 0.60 -11.28
CA ILE A 53 0.17 0.52 -10.04
C ILE A 53 0.61 -0.71 -9.26
N GLY A 54 1.29 -0.50 -8.12
CA GLY A 54 1.72 -1.59 -7.24
C GLY A 54 0.62 -2.06 -6.27
N VAL A 55 -0.15 -1.13 -5.72
CA VAL A 55 -1.24 -1.40 -4.76
C VAL A 55 -2.46 -0.57 -5.15
N ASP A 56 -3.61 -1.22 -5.26
CA ASP A 56 -4.92 -0.56 -5.35
C ASP A 56 -5.45 -0.31 -3.94
N LEU A 57 -5.83 0.91 -3.63
CA LEU A 57 -6.45 1.23 -2.34
C LEU A 57 -7.91 0.79 -2.34
N VAL A 58 -8.33 0.13 -1.26
CA VAL A 58 -9.72 -0.28 -1.03
C VAL A 58 -10.40 0.73 -0.12
N ILE A 59 -9.75 1.09 1.00
CA ILE A 59 -10.21 2.10 1.96
C ILE A 59 -9.03 2.96 2.42
N TYR A 60 -9.30 4.18 2.85
CA TYR A 60 -8.28 5.10 3.36
C TYR A 60 -8.81 6.01 4.46
N LEU A 61 -7.89 6.53 5.28
CA LEU A 61 -8.19 7.44 6.36
C LEU A 61 -8.95 8.67 5.85
N GLY A 62 -10.18 8.87 6.33
CA GLY A 62 -11.05 9.97 5.91
C GLY A 62 -11.95 9.68 4.71
N ASP A 63 -11.98 8.45 4.19
CA ASP A 63 -12.98 8.04 3.20
C ASP A 63 -14.41 8.00 3.81
N PRO A 64 -15.47 7.72 3.01
CA PRO A 64 -16.83 7.63 3.53
C PRO A 64 -17.04 6.53 4.57
N LEU A 65 -16.35 5.39 4.47
CA LEU A 65 -16.46 4.30 5.45
C LEU A 65 -15.81 4.70 6.77
N TRP A 66 -14.63 5.31 6.73
CA TRP A 66 -13.96 5.85 7.92
C TRP A 66 -14.83 6.88 8.64
N ARG A 67 -15.53 7.73 7.89
CA ARG A 67 -16.42 8.76 8.46
C ARG A 67 -17.79 8.24 8.87
N SER A 68 -18.10 6.99 8.53
CA SER A 68 -19.39 6.41 8.91
C SER A 68 -19.44 6.22 10.43
N SER A 69 -20.53 6.67 11.04
CA SER A 69 -20.93 6.22 12.38
C SER A 69 -21.75 4.97 12.17
N ILE A 70 -21.36 3.89 12.82
CA ILE A 70 -22.18 2.69 12.94
C ILE A 70 -22.62 2.70 14.40
N ASP A 71 -23.91 2.89 14.61
CA ASP A 71 -24.54 2.90 15.93
C ASP A 71 -24.56 1.51 16.57
#